data_AF-A0A958QW43-F1
#
_entry.id   AF-A0A958QW43-F1
#
_cell.length_a   1.000
_cell.length_b   1.000
_cell.length_c   1.000
_cell.angle_alpha   90.00
_cell.angle_beta   90.00
_cell.angle_gamma   90.00
#
_symmetry.space_group_name_H-M   'P 1'
#
loop_
_entity.id
_entity.type
_entity.pdbx_description
1 polymer ?
#
loop_
_entity_poly.entity_id
_entity_poly.type
_entity_poly.pdbx_seq_one_letter_code
_entity_poly.pdbx_strand_id
1 'polypeptide(L)'
;MTSSASLLRCLSFLLRPVIRFALNRSLKLQDVIEAAKIVFLEVAEEMLDENDIERSASKLSAMTGVHRRDISRIRDKDLAFTHQPHLVGKVIGAWQHAAGYQTGSGAPRTLACEGAQSEFAELVATVSQDVSPYAILFELERCGLVARTTRGVRLQSGVYVPKSNQAAGYSILSNDIEDLISAVDHNTTDDHATPHL
;
A
#
# COMPACT_ATOMS: atom_id res chain seq x y z
N MET A 1 -11.68 18.60 26.96
CA MET A 1 -12.24 18.37 25.61
C MET A 1 -11.14 18.58 24.58
N THR A 2 -10.44 17.52 24.19
CA THR A 2 -9.52 17.56 23.04
C THR A 2 -10.34 17.88 21.80
N SER A 3 -10.08 19.02 21.16
CA SER A 3 -10.74 19.37 19.89
C SER A 3 -10.50 18.23 18.88
N SER A 4 -11.53 17.83 18.12
CA SER A 4 -11.41 16.82 17.06
C SER A 4 -10.24 17.11 16.11
N ALA A 5 -9.90 18.39 15.92
CA ALA A 5 -8.74 18.82 15.14
C ALA A 5 -7.39 18.40 15.77
N SER A 6 -7.26 18.44 17.10
CA SER A 6 -6.05 17.99 17.81
C SER A 6 -5.86 16.48 17.68
N LEU A 7 -6.95 15.70 17.74
CA LEU A 7 -6.91 14.26 17.56
C LEU A 7 -6.51 13.88 16.13
N LEU A 8 -7.12 14.50 15.11
CA LEU A 8 -6.74 14.30 13.71
C LEU A 8 -5.29 14.67 13.45
N ARG A 9 -4.79 15.74 14.09
CA ARG A 9 -3.39 16.12 14.00
C ARG A 9 -2.48 15.07 14.65
N CYS A 10 -2.82 14.56 15.83
CA CYS A 10 -2.07 13.46 16.47
C CYS A 10 -2.03 12.22 15.57
N LEU A 11 -3.18 11.79 15.06
CA LEU A 11 -3.28 10.66 14.13
C LEU A 11 -2.42 10.87 12.88
N SER A 12 -2.37 12.09 12.33
CA SER A 12 -1.51 12.40 11.18
C SER A 12 -0.01 12.21 11.48
N PHE A 13 0.43 12.47 12.72
CA PHE A 13 1.81 12.23 13.15
C PHE A 13 2.10 10.73 13.30
N LEU A 14 1.16 9.97 13.86
CA LEU A 14 1.26 8.51 13.99
C LEU A 14 1.27 7.80 12.63
N LEU A 15 0.46 8.26 11.68
CA LEU A 15 0.39 7.69 10.34
C LEU A 15 1.61 8.03 9.49
N ARG A 16 2.30 9.17 9.72
CA ARG A 16 3.44 9.59 8.90
C ARG A 16 4.53 8.52 8.70
N PRO A 17 5.04 7.83 9.75
CA PRO A 17 6.01 6.74 9.56
C PRO A 17 5.42 5.55 8.81
N VAL A 18 4.15 5.18 9.07
CA VAL A 18 3.45 4.09 8.38
C VAL A 18 3.29 4.39 6.88
N ILE A 19 2.86 5.60 6.53
CA ILE A 19 2.73 6.03 5.13
C ILE A 19 4.10 6.08 4.44
N ARG A 20 5.15 6.53 5.14
CA ARG A 20 6.51 6.50 4.60
C ARG A 20 6.97 5.06 4.34
N PHE A 21 6.70 4.14 5.25
CA PHE A 21 6.97 2.71 5.07
C PHE A 21 6.25 2.14 3.85
N ALA A 22 4.97 2.48 3.67
CA ALA A 22 4.15 2.04 2.55
C ALA A 22 4.69 2.54 1.20
N LEU A 23 4.98 3.85 1.09
CA LEU A 23 5.52 4.45 -0.13
C LEU A 23 6.92 3.90 -0.48
N ASN A 24 7.77 3.65 0.52
CA ASN A 24 9.08 3.02 0.30
C ASN A 24 8.97 1.60 -0.29
N ARG A 25 7.80 0.97 -0.17
CA ARG A 25 7.50 -0.38 -0.69
C ARG A 25 6.53 -0.37 -1.88
N SER A 26 6.31 0.82 -2.46
CA SER A 26 5.45 1.01 -3.63
C SER A 26 3.99 0.64 -3.39
N LEU A 27 3.57 0.60 -2.12
CA LEU A 27 2.17 0.60 -1.77
C LEU A 27 1.59 1.99 -2.05
N LYS A 28 0.39 2.01 -2.59
CA LYS A 28 -0.36 3.22 -2.92
C LYS A 28 -1.39 3.51 -1.83
N LEU A 29 -2.00 4.69 -1.92
CA LEU A 29 -3.08 5.10 -1.02
C LEU A 29 -4.19 4.05 -0.94
N GLN A 30 -4.55 3.41 -2.06
CA GLN A 30 -5.61 2.40 -2.08
C GLN A 30 -5.25 1.14 -1.29
N ASP A 31 -3.98 0.72 -1.28
CA ASP A 31 -3.54 -0.42 -0.46
C ASP A 31 -3.62 -0.09 1.02
N VAL A 32 -3.25 1.14 1.39
CA VAL A 32 -3.35 1.61 2.78
C VAL A 32 -4.81 1.73 3.19
N ILE A 33 -5.69 2.27 2.34
CA ILE A 33 -7.13 2.33 2.60
C ILE A 33 -7.70 0.92 2.78
N GLU A 34 -7.31 -0.03 1.94
CA GLU A 34 -7.78 -1.41 2.01
C GLU A 34 -7.32 -2.10 3.30
N ALA A 35 -6.04 -1.98 3.65
CA ALA A 35 -5.51 -2.48 4.92
C ALA A 35 -6.20 -1.80 6.12
N ALA A 36 -6.42 -0.49 6.07
CA ALA A 36 -7.12 0.24 7.10
C ALA A 36 -8.57 -0.25 7.25
N LYS A 37 -9.31 -0.50 6.17
CA LYS A 37 -10.67 -1.04 6.24
C LYS A 37 -10.73 -2.40 6.95
N ILE A 38 -9.75 -3.27 6.69
CA ILE A 38 -9.63 -4.58 7.34
C ILE A 38 -9.42 -4.38 8.84
N VAL A 39 -8.39 -3.63 9.23
CA VAL A 39 -8.06 -3.38 10.65
C VAL A 39 -9.21 -2.67 11.38
N PHE A 40 -9.87 -1.70 10.75
CA PHE A 40 -11.06 -1.05 11.32
C PHE A 40 -12.19 -2.05 11.57
N LEU A 41 -12.36 -3.05 10.70
CA LEU A 41 -13.38 -4.07 10.85
C LEU A 41 -13.02 -5.07 11.96
N GLU A 42 -11.76 -5.51 12.01
CA GLU A 42 -11.25 -6.43 13.05
C GLU A 42 -11.40 -5.83 14.44
N VAL A 43 -10.85 -4.63 14.68
CA VAL A 43 -10.96 -3.92 15.97
C VAL A 43 -12.43 -3.65 16.30
N ALA A 44 -13.24 -3.32 15.30
CA ALA A 44 -14.67 -3.10 15.53
C ALA A 44 -15.43 -4.36 15.95
N GLU A 45 -15.05 -5.52 15.41
CA GLU A 45 -15.63 -6.80 15.79
C GLU A 45 -15.23 -7.18 17.22
N GLU A 46 -13.96 -7.00 17.58
CA GLU A 46 -13.45 -7.22 18.95
C GLU A 46 -14.21 -6.36 19.97
N MET A 47 -14.36 -5.06 19.71
CA MET A 47 -15.13 -4.16 20.59
C MET A 47 -16.60 -4.59 20.75
N LEU A 48 -17.22 -5.14 19.70
CA LEU A 48 -18.60 -5.64 19.79
C LEU A 48 -18.66 -6.91 20.64
N ASP A 49 -17.68 -7.81 20.53
CA ASP A 49 -17.61 -9.04 21.33
C ASP A 49 -17.40 -8.76 22.81
N GLU A 50 -16.50 -7.83 23.14
CA GLU A 50 -16.24 -7.41 24.52
C GLU A 50 -17.50 -6.89 25.23
N ASN A 51 -18.47 -6.40 24.46
CA ASN A 51 -19.74 -5.88 24.94
C ASN A 51 -20.92 -6.85 24.72
N ASP A 52 -20.67 -8.10 24.29
CA ASP A 52 -21.67 -9.14 23.98
C ASP A 52 -22.73 -8.67 22.97
N ILE A 53 -22.30 -7.85 21.99
CA ILE A 53 -23.15 -7.28 20.94
C ILE A 53 -22.98 -8.08 19.64
N GLU A 54 -24.08 -8.55 19.07
CA GLU A 54 -24.07 -9.27 17.79
C GLU A 54 -23.38 -8.46 16.66
N ARG A 55 -22.41 -9.09 15.97
CA ARG A 55 -21.59 -8.55 14.86
C ARG A 55 -22.32 -8.36 13.53
N SER A 56 -23.43 -7.61 13.53
CA SER A 56 -24.17 -7.35 12.30
C SER A 56 -23.48 -6.33 11.39
N ALA A 57 -23.55 -6.52 10.06
CA ALA A 57 -22.95 -5.61 9.08
C ALA A 57 -23.48 -4.17 9.19
N SER A 58 -24.69 -3.98 9.73
CA SER A 58 -25.27 -2.66 9.98
C SER A 58 -24.56 -1.92 11.11
N LYS A 59 -24.27 -2.61 12.22
CA LYS A 59 -23.55 -2.01 13.36
C LYS A 59 -22.11 -1.68 13.00
N LEU A 60 -21.44 -2.60 12.32
CA LEU A 60 -20.06 -2.38 11.86
C LEU A 60 -19.96 -1.21 10.89
N SER A 61 -20.89 -1.09 9.94
CA SER A 61 -20.93 0.05 9.03
C SER A 61 -21.17 1.38 9.77
N ALA A 62 -22.05 1.39 10.77
CA ALA A 62 -22.31 2.58 11.57
C ALA A 62 -21.11 2.99 12.43
N MET A 63 -20.38 2.03 12.99
CA MET A 63 -19.24 2.29 13.88
C MET A 63 -17.96 2.68 13.12
N THR A 64 -17.70 2.04 11.99
CA THR A 64 -16.44 2.20 11.24
C THR A 64 -16.55 3.16 10.05
N GLY A 65 -17.77 3.45 9.60
CA GLY A 65 -18.00 4.16 8.33
C GLY A 65 -17.69 3.32 7.08
N VAL A 66 -17.28 2.05 7.22
CA VAL A 66 -17.02 1.16 6.09
C VAL A 66 -18.35 0.74 5.45
N HIS A 67 -18.43 0.77 4.12
CA HIS A 67 -19.65 0.41 3.40
C HIS A 67 -19.95 -1.09 3.51
N ARG A 68 -21.24 -1.47 3.63
CA ARG A 68 -21.67 -2.87 3.72
C ARG A 68 -21.12 -3.78 2.62
N ARG A 69 -20.97 -3.27 1.39
CA ARG A 69 -20.36 -4.01 0.28
C ARG A 69 -18.91 -4.38 0.56
N ASP A 70 -18.14 -3.47 1.14
CA ASP A 70 -16.76 -3.74 1.54
C ASP A 70 -16.71 -4.71 2.72
N ILE A 71 -17.61 -4.57 3.70
CA ILE A 71 -17.71 -5.49 4.84
C ILE A 71 -17.97 -6.93 4.37
N SER A 72 -18.96 -7.14 3.50
CA SER A 72 -19.23 -8.47 2.94
C SER A 72 -18.02 -9.00 2.16
N ARG A 73 -17.41 -8.17 1.32
CA ARG A 73 -16.24 -8.55 0.52
C ARG A 73 -15.02 -8.93 1.38
N ILE A 74 -14.79 -8.23 2.49
CA ILE A 74 -13.70 -8.49 3.43
C ILE A 74 -13.96 -9.80 4.18
N ARG A 75 -15.20 -10.04 4.64
CA ARG A 75 -15.60 -11.27 5.34
C ARG A 75 -15.63 -12.52 4.45
N ASP A 76 -15.98 -12.38 3.18
CA ASP A 76 -16.15 -13.50 2.24
C ASP A 76 -14.82 -14.06 1.69
N LYS A 77 -13.65 -13.49 2.03
CA LYS A 77 -12.36 -13.85 1.42
C LYS A 77 -11.31 -14.28 2.45
N ASP A 78 -10.60 -15.38 2.15
CA ASP A 78 -9.23 -15.61 2.61
C ASP A 78 -8.42 -14.35 2.25
N LEU A 79 -7.89 -13.67 3.27
CA LEU A 79 -7.08 -12.45 3.18
C LEU A 79 -5.70 -12.73 2.55
N ALA A 80 -5.65 -13.39 1.40
CA ALA A 80 -4.57 -13.12 0.48
C ALA A 80 -4.76 -11.67 0.06
N PHE A 81 -3.88 -10.79 0.52
CA PHE A 81 -3.63 -9.50 -0.10
C PHE A 81 -3.40 -9.77 -1.59
N THR A 82 -4.48 -9.84 -2.38
CA THR A 82 -4.41 -9.90 -3.83
C THR A 82 -3.95 -8.52 -4.20
N HIS A 83 -2.63 -8.36 -4.18
CA HIS A 83 -1.90 -7.24 -4.71
C HIS A 83 -2.32 -7.19 -6.17
N GLN A 84 -3.38 -6.42 -6.45
CA GLN A 84 -3.72 -6.10 -7.82
C GLN A 84 -2.43 -5.57 -8.41
N PRO A 85 -1.90 -6.17 -9.49
CA PRO A 85 -0.63 -5.73 -10.02
C PRO A 85 -0.78 -4.23 -10.28
N HIS A 86 -0.06 -3.45 -9.46
CA HIS A 86 -0.07 -2.01 -9.57
C HIS A 86 0.23 -1.66 -11.01
N LEU A 87 -0.29 -0.54 -11.48
CA LEU A 87 -0.10 -0.08 -12.85
C LEU A 87 1.33 -0.30 -13.40
N VAL A 88 2.34 -0.12 -12.54
CA VAL A 88 3.75 -0.46 -12.77
C VAL A 88 3.98 -1.93 -13.14
N GLY A 89 3.46 -2.88 -12.38
CA GLY A 89 3.55 -4.32 -12.68
C GLY A 89 2.83 -4.71 -13.97
N LYS A 90 1.70 -4.07 -14.29
CA LYS A 90 1.03 -4.26 -15.60
C LYS A 90 1.88 -3.73 -16.75
N VAL A 91 2.51 -2.57 -16.59
CA VAL A 91 3.45 -2.00 -17.57
C VAL A 91 4.67 -2.91 -17.75
N ILE A 92 5.23 -3.46 -16.67
CA ILE A 92 6.33 -4.44 -16.77
C ILE A 92 5.88 -5.69 -17.50
N GLY A 93 4.72 -6.25 -17.18
CA GLY A 93 4.17 -7.41 -17.87
C GLY A 93 3.95 -7.17 -19.36
N ALA A 94 3.38 -6.02 -19.72
CA ALA A 94 3.22 -5.63 -21.12
C ALA A 94 4.57 -5.48 -21.83
N TRP A 95 5.58 -4.89 -21.17
CA TRP A 95 6.94 -4.79 -21.71
C TRP A 95 7.60 -6.15 -21.89
N GLN A 96 7.37 -7.09 -20.97
CA GLN A 96 7.95 -8.42 -21.00
C GLN A 96 7.33 -9.34 -22.05
N HIS A 97 6.05 -9.14 -22.38
CA HIS A 97 5.29 -10.14 -23.14
C HIS A 97 4.72 -9.64 -24.47
N ALA A 98 4.58 -8.33 -24.69
CA ALA A 98 4.06 -7.86 -25.97
C ALA A 98 5.16 -7.86 -27.04
N ALA A 99 4.86 -8.45 -28.20
CA ALA A 99 5.81 -8.65 -29.29
C ALA A 99 6.53 -7.36 -29.75
N GLY A 100 5.85 -6.20 -29.70
CA GLY A 100 6.42 -4.91 -30.07
C GLY A 100 7.48 -4.37 -29.09
N TYR A 101 7.59 -4.96 -27.90
CA TYR A 101 8.54 -4.55 -26.85
C TYR A 101 9.59 -5.63 -26.53
N GLN A 102 9.65 -6.68 -27.35
CA GLN A 102 10.66 -7.74 -27.25
C GLN A 102 11.74 -7.57 -28.31
N THR A 103 12.94 -8.04 -27.98
CA THR A 103 14.04 -8.27 -28.93
C THR A 103 13.79 -9.57 -29.70
N GLY A 104 14.56 -9.81 -30.76
CA GLY A 104 14.46 -11.06 -31.54
C GLY A 104 14.74 -12.35 -30.73
N SER A 105 15.35 -12.24 -29.54
CA SER A 105 15.56 -13.36 -28.62
C SER A 105 14.44 -13.52 -27.58
N GLY A 106 13.37 -12.72 -27.64
CA GLY A 106 12.25 -12.74 -26.69
C GLY A 106 12.50 -11.97 -25.39
N ALA A 107 13.68 -11.36 -25.22
CA ALA A 107 13.97 -10.52 -24.04
C ALA A 107 13.36 -9.12 -24.21
N PRO A 108 12.92 -8.43 -23.13
CA PRO A 108 12.42 -7.06 -23.21
C PRO A 108 13.48 -6.12 -23.78
N ARG A 109 13.12 -5.33 -24.81
CA ARG A 109 14.05 -4.41 -25.46
C ARG A 109 14.16 -3.08 -24.71
N THR A 110 15.25 -2.36 -24.92
CA THR A 110 15.36 -0.95 -24.51
C THR A 110 14.33 -0.11 -25.27
N LEU A 111 13.60 0.75 -24.56
CA LEU A 111 12.60 1.65 -25.14
C LEU A 111 13.07 3.10 -25.04
N ALA A 112 12.90 3.87 -26.12
CA ALA A 112 13.01 5.32 -26.03
C ALA A 112 11.98 5.87 -25.02
N CYS A 113 12.39 6.81 -24.18
CA CYS A 113 11.55 7.39 -23.12
C CYS A 113 11.43 8.92 -23.18
N GLU A 114 12.08 9.56 -24.13
CA GLU A 114 12.05 11.03 -24.26
C GLU A 114 10.93 11.46 -25.20
N GLY A 115 10.12 12.41 -24.76
CA GLY A 115 9.00 12.93 -25.52
C GLY A 115 7.69 12.16 -25.27
N ALA A 116 6.58 12.84 -25.56
CA ALA A 116 5.22 12.35 -25.29
C ALA A 116 4.78 11.19 -26.19
N GLN A 117 5.47 10.99 -27.33
CA GLN A 117 5.22 9.92 -28.31
C GLN A 117 6.38 8.91 -28.32
N SER A 118 7.06 8.74 -27.18
CA SER A 118 8.14 7.78 -27.05
C SER A 118 7.61 6.35 -26.97
N GLU A 119 8.44 5.36 -27.31
CA GLU A 119 8.08 3.95 -27.24
C GLU A 119 7.63 3.53 -25.82
N PHE A 120 8.22 4.14 -24.80
CA PHE A 120 7.79 3.95 -23.41
C PHE A 120 6.43 4.59 -23.13
N ALA A 121 6.14 5.78 -23.68
CA ALA A 121 4.83 6.41 -23.56
C ALA A 121 3.74 5.57 -24.24
N GLU A 122 4.02 5.01 -25.41
CA GLU A 122 3.14 4.07 -26.11
C GLU A 122 2.88 2.82 -25.27
N LEU A 123 3.93 2.23 -24.67
CA LEU A 123 3.79 1.10 -23.76
C LEU A 123 2.84 1.44 -22.59
N VAL A 124 3.03 2.58 -21.93
CA VAL A 124 2.15 3.00 -20.82
C VAL A 124 0.71 3.18 -21.29
N ALA A 125 0.52 3.77 -22.47
CA ALA A 125 -0.79 3.97 -23.09
C ALA A 125 -1.53 2.66 -23.39
N THR A 126 -0.82 1.55 -23.62
CA THR A 126 -1.46 0.22 -23.76
C THR A 126 -2.07 -0.29 -22.44
N VAL A 127 -1.63 0.25 -21.29
CA VAL A 127 -2.06 -0.18 -19.96
C VAL A 127 -3.03 0.81 -19.31
N SER A 128 -2.79 2.11 -19.44
CA SER A 128 -3.67 3.16 -18.91
C SER A 128 -3.46 4.49 -19.63
N GLN A 129 -4.57 5.19 -19.90
CA GLN A 129 -4.58 6.56 -20.46
C GLN A 129 -4.65 7.64 -19.37
N ASP A 130 -4.93 7.25 -18.13
CA ASP A 130 -5.21 8.18 -17.02
C ASP A 130 -3.95 8.58 -16.25
N VAL A 131 -2.78 8.05 -16.62
CA VAL A 131 -1.52 8.29 -15.92
C VAL A 131 -0.43 8.72 -16.88
N SER A 132 0.29 9.76 -16.48
CA SER A 132 1.44 10.25 -17.23
C SER A 132 2.54 9.19 -17.33
N PRO A 133 3.07 8.92 -18.54
CA PRO A 133 4.26 8.08 -18.71
C PRO A 133 5.44 8.52 -17.86
N TYR A 134 5.61 9.83 -17.63
CA TYR A 134 6.65 10.36 -16.75
C TYR A 134 6.49 9.90 -15.31
N ALA A 135 5.25 9.83 -14.80
CA ALA A 135 4.98 9.37 -13.44
C ALA A 135 5.28 7.87 -13.29
N ILE A 136 4.96 7.06 -14.31
CA ILE A 136 5.31 5.63 -14.31
C ILE A 136 6.82 5.43 -14.41
N LEU A 137 7.49 6.19 -15.28
CA LEU A 137 8.94 6.12 -15.41
C LEU A 137 9.64 6.50 -14.11
N PHE A 138 9.21 7.61 -13.47
CA PHE A 138 9.71 8.03 -12.17
C PHE A 138 9.58 6.90 -11.13
N GLU A 139 8.43 6.22 -11.11
CA GLU A 139 8.18 5.15 -10.17
C GLU A 139 9.04 3.91 -10.46
N LEU A 140 9.19 3.53 -11.73
CA LEU A 140 10.07 2.43 -12.14
C LEU A 140 11.54 2.71 -11.79
N GLU A 141 11.98 3.96 -11.96
CA GLU A 141 13.34 4.40 -11.59
C GLU A 141 13.53 4.39 -10.07
N ARG A 142 12.57 4.95 -9.31
CA ARG A 142 12.57 4.97 -7.84
C ARG A 142 12.63 3.57 -7.25
N CYS A 143 11.95 2.61 -7.87
CA CYS A 143 11.95 1.21 -7.45
C CYS A 143 13.18 0.42 -7.91
N GLY A 144 14.07 1.02 -8.72
CA GLY A 144 15.21 0.31 -9.32
C GLY A 144 14.80 -0.79 -10.29
N LEU A 145 13.64 -0.67 -10.94
CA LEU A 145 13.11 -1.66 -11.88
C LEU A 145 13.57 -1.40 -13.31
N VAL A 146 13.98 -0.15 -13.60
CA VAL A 146 14.56 0.24 -14.88
C VAL A 146 15.89 0.97 -14.68
N ALA A 147 16.73 0.93 -15.70
CA ALA A 147 17.94 1.73 -15.78
C ALA A 147 17.93 2.57 -17.06
N ARG A 148 18.37 3.83 -16.93
CA ARG A 148 18.65 4.68 -18.10
C ARG A 148 19.89 4.18 -18.83
N THR A 149 19.84 4.31 -20.15
CA THR A 149 20.91 3.99 -21.10
C THR A 149 21.01 5.13 -22.11
N THR A 150 22.04 5.12 -22.94
CA THR A 150 22.19 6.09 -24.04
C THR A 150 21.08 5.98 -25.10
N ARG A 151 20.35 4.86 -25.15
CA ARG A 151 19.28 4.60 -26.14
C ARG A 151 17.87 4.70 -25.56
N GLY A 152 17.72 5.06 -24.28
CA GLY A 152 16.45 5.05 -23.56
C GLY A 152 16.52 4.22 -22.29
N VAL A 153 15.42 3.59 -21.89
CA VAL A 153 15.28 2.85 -20.63
C VAL A 153 15.21 1.35 -20.88
N ARG A 154 15.85 0.56 -20.01
CA ARG A 154 15.78 -0.91 -20.03
C ARG A 154 15.30 -1.45 -18.71
N LEU A 155 14.56 -2.55 -18.74
CA LEU A 155 14.25 -3.31 -17.52
C LEU A 155 15.53 -3.89 -16.91
N GLN A 156 15.63 -3.84 -15.58
CA GLN A 156 16.69 -4.55 -14.86
C GLN A 156 16.27 -6.01 -14.63
N SER A 157 17.02 -6.94 -15.22
CA SER A 157 16.83 -8.37 -15.01
C SER A 157 17.22 -8.77 -13.58
N GLY A 158 16.27 -9.30 -12.82
CA GLY A 158 16.50 -9.86 -11.47
C GLY A 158 15.89 -9.11 -10.29
N VAL A 159 15.11 -8.04 -10.50
CA VAL A 159 14.56 -7.23 -9.39
C VAL A 159 13.06 -7.46 -9.13
N TYR A 160 12.31 -8.08 -10.05
CA TYR A 160 10.96 -8.55 -9.76
C TYR A 160 10.99 -9.97 -9.17
N VAL A 161 11.62 -10.07 -8.00
CA VAL A 161 11.31 -11.12 -7.03
C VAL A 161 10.59 -10.38 -5.91
N PRO A 162 9.32 -10.69 -5.58
CA PRO A 162 8.75 -10.26 -4.32
C PRO A 162 9.74 -10.70 -3.24
N LYS A 163 10.53 -9.78 -2.66
CA LYS A 163 11.66 -10.12 -1.78
C LYS A 163 11.16 -11.00 -0.65
N SER A 164 11.31 -12.32 -0.80
CA SER A 164 10.75 -13.37 0.04
C SER A 164 11.53 -13.57 1.35
N ASN A 165 12.20 -12.52 1.84
CA ASN A 165 12.92 -12.58 3.11
C ASN A 165 12.72 -11.33 3.99
N GLN A 166 11.60 -10.61 3.81
CA GLN A 166 11.23 -9.49 4.69
C GLN A 166 10.18 -9.84 5.75
N ALA A 167 9.57 -11.04 5.68
CA ALA A 167 8.46 -11.42 6.57
C ALA A 167 8.83 -11.37 8.06
N ALA A 168 10.00 -11.91 8.43
CA ALA A 168 10.47 -11.88 9.82
C ALA A 168 10.70 -10.45 10.33
N GLY A 169 11.26 -9.57 9.48
CA GLY A 169 11.45 -8.16 9.82
C GLY A 169 10.13 -7.38 9.92
N TYR A 170 9.11 -7.77 9.17
CA TYR A 170 7.77 -7.19 9.29
C TYR A 170 7.07 -7.62 10.56
N SER A 171 7.17 -8.89 10.96
CA SER A 171 6.61 -9.35 12.23
C SER A 171 7.21 -8.61 13.43
N ILE A 172 8.53 -8.41 13.45
CA ILE A 172 9.19 -7.63 14.51
C ILE A 172 8.69 -6.19 14.50
N LEU A 173 8.68 -5.53 13.34
CA LEU A 173 8.21 -4.15 13.23
C LEU A 173 6.74 -3.98 13.66
N SER A 174 5.88 -4.93 13.30
CA SER A 174 4.47 -4.91 13.69
C SER A 174 4.32 -5.02 15.20
N ASN A 175 4.98 -5.99 15.83
CA ASN A 175 4.93 -6.18 17.29
C ASN A 175 5.47 -4.96 18.03
N ASP A 176 6.60 -4.40 17.60
CA ASP A 176 7.21 -3.22 18.23
C ASP A 176 6.29 -1.98 18.16
N ILE A 177 5.53 -1.82 17.07
CA ILE A 177 4.57 -0.71 16.91
C ILE A 177 3.33 -0.93 17.79
N GLU A 178 2.83 -2.16 17.86
CA GLU A 178 1.68 -2.53 18.69
C GLU A 178 1.98 -2.29 20.17
N ASP A 179 3.11 -2.79 20.66
CA ASP A 179 3.57 -2.58 22.04
C ASP A 179 3.72 -1.09 22.37
N LEU A 180 4.32 -0.31 21.45
CA LEU A 180 4.52 1.13 21.66
C LEU A 180 3.20 1.89 21.71
N ILE A 181 2.28 1.62 20.78
CA ILE A 181 0.99 2.32 20.72
C ILE A 181 0.11 1.93 21.91
N SER A 182 0.05 0.63 22.26
CA SER A 182 -0.70 0.14 23.42
C SER A 182 -0.20 0.77 24.72
N ALA A 183 1.12 0.86 24.91
CA ALA A 183 1.70 1.51 26.07
C ALA A 183 1.38 3.01 26.14
N VAL A 184 1.41 3.73 25.01
CA VAL A 184 1.05 5.15 24.96
C VAL A 184 -0.44 5.36 25.25
N ASP A 185 -1.31 4.53 24.69
CA ASP A 185 -2.75 4.60 24.92
C ASP A 185 -3.09 4.35 26.39
N HIS A 186 -2.53 3.29 26.99
CA HIS A 186 -2.67 3.00 28.42
C HIS A 186 -2.19 4.18 29.29
N ASN A 187 -1.00 4.74 29.03
CA ASN A 187 -0.46 5.85 29.79
C ASN A 187 -1.22 7.19 29.62
N THR A 188 -2.02 7.33 28.56
CA THR A 188 -2.78 8.57 28.30
C THR A 188 -4.25 8.45 28.65
N THR A 189 -4.76 7.24 28.85
CA THR A 189 -6.13 6.94 29.27
C THR A 189 -6.22 6.61 30.76
N ASP A 190 -5.19 6.00 31.35
CA ASP A 190 -5.09 5.83 32.80
C ASP A 190 -4.55 7.10 33.47
N ASP A 191 -5.40 7.70 34.31
CA ASP A 191 -5.09 8.86 35.14
C ASP A 191 -4.22 8.42 36.33
N HIS A 192 -2.99 8.00 36.07
CA HIS A 192 -2.02 7.81 37.14
C HIS A 192 -1.54 9.18 37.62
N ALA A 193 -2.13 9.63 38.73
CA ALA A 193 -1.56 10.68 39.56
C ALA A 193 -0.10 10.33 39.83
N THR A 194 0.82 11.07 39.21
CA THR A 194 2.26 10.98 39.46
C THR A 194 2.49 10.95 40.98
N PRO A 195 3.05 9.88 41.57
CA PRO A 195 3.46 9.92 42.96
C PRO A 195 4.53 11.00 43.07
N HIS A 196 4.23 12.01 43.88
CA HIS A 196 5.04 13.20 44.07
C HIS A 196 6.53 12.85 44.32
N LEU A 197 7.42 13.47 43.53
CA LEU A 197 8.83 13.70 43.90
C LEU A 197 8.93 14.85 44.89
#